data_AF-A0A137NYL0-F1
#
_entry.id   AF-A0A137NYL0-F1
#
_cell.length_a   1.000
_cell.length_b   1.000
_cell.length_c   1.000
_cell.angle_alpha   90.00
_cell.angle_beta   90.00
_cell.angle_gamma   90.00
#
_symmetry.space_group_name_H-M   'P 1'
#
loop_
_entity.id
_entity.type
_entity.pdbx_description
1 polymer ?
#
loop_
_entity_poly.entity_id
_entity_poly.type
_entity_poly.pdbx_seq_one_letter_code
_entity_poly.pdbx_strand_id
1 'polypeptide(L)'
;MIFKYCEDADLYFGINTGFFIIGILFYIIGLTGPHFSVRSLLYLFTNFTFWITVLMAFFINRCNSNACQLKYHIGQLVAMAGDIGYMVILAINTNLILEKRWIIMFGVLALPSIIAIETWGVIHLLELINIKTYANLGLIGEFGMILACFFNTAVNLLCFWRFLKYKQLVGLKLILIQYLMGAIFSLIIESSLIAMNFIFNYPSIMSSQMGVATFFINLNIEYFVLYQSRIIILTEIQSYNS
;
A
#
# COMPACT_ATOMS: atom_id res chain seq x y z
N MET A 1 -22.55 -18.88 8.98
CA MET A 1 -21.25 -18.23 9.12
C MET A 1 -20.42 -18.66 7.92
N ILE A 2 -20.01 -17.71 7.09
CA ILE A 2 -19.41 -18.03 5.78
C ILE A 2 -17.88 -18.06 5.90
N PHE A 3 -17.29 -17.10 6.61
CA PHE A 3 -15.89 -17.17 7.00
C PHE A 3 -15.74 -17.97 8.28
N LYS A 4 -14.93 -19.04 8.22
CA LYS A 4 -14.46 -19.72 9.42
C LYS A 4 -13.41 -18.84 10.09
N TYR A 5 -13.47 -18.79 11.41
CA TYR A 5 -12.44 -18.17 12.22
C TYR A 5 -11.05 -18.69 11.83
N CYS A 6 -10.15 -17.77 11.53
CA CYS A 6 -8.73 -18.04 11.29
C CYS A 6 -7.93 -17.50 12.48
N GLU A 7 -7.21 -18.39 13.18
CA GLU A 7 -6.36 -18.03 14.33
C GLU A 7 -5.22 -17.10 13.92
N ASP A 8 -4.63 -17.31 12.74
CA ASP A 8 -3.53 -16.49 12.24
C ASP A 8 -3.93 -15.03 11.99
N ALA A 9 -5.23 -14.73 11.83
CA ALA A 9 -5.70 -13.35 11.66
C ALA A 9 -5.41 -12.47 12.89
N ASP A 10 -5.29 -13.05 14.09
CA ASP A 10 -4.90 -12.31 15.30
C ASP A 10 -3.44 -11.85 15.23
N LEU A 11 -2.55 -12.70 14.70
CA LEU A 11 -1.13 -12.39 14.52
C LEU A 11 -0.96 -11.22 13.55
N TYR A 12 -1.63 -11.27 12.40
CA TYR A 12 -1.50 -10.23 11.38
C TYR A 12 -2.20 -8.92 11.78
N PHE A 13 -3.29 -8.99 12.56
CA PHE A 13 -3.83 -7.81 13.21
C PHE A 13 -2.79 -7.14 14.13
N GLY A 14 -2.07 -7.95 14.93
CA GLY A 14 -0.99 -7.47 15.79
C GLY A 14 0.18 -6.83 15.01
N ILE A 15 0.65 -7.50 13.95
CA ILE A 15 1.73 -6.99 13.08
C ILE A 15 1.34 -5.64 12.46
N ASN A 16 0.16 -5.56 11.85
CA ASN A 16 -0.36 -4.34 11.24
C ASN A 16 -0.57 -3.21 12.26
N THR A 17 -1.03 -3.54 13.47
CA THR A 17 -1.13 -2.57 14.57
C THR A 17 0.25 -2.04 14.98
N GLY A 18 1.27 -2.91 14.99
CA GLY A 18 2.66 -2.49 15.20
C GLY A 18 3.14 -1.47 14.14
N PHE A 19 2.89 -1.75 12.86
CA PHE A 19 3.22 -0.81 11.78
C PHE A 19 2.47 0.52 11.90
N PHE A 20 1.18 0.47 12.25
CA PHE A 20 0.38 1.66 12.50
C PHE A 20 0.99 2.54 13.61
N ILE A 21 1.32 1.94 14.75
CA ILE A 21 1.94 2.65 15.89
C ILE A 21 3.28 3.28 15.49
N ILE A 22 4.11 2.56 14.73
CA ILE A 22 5.37 3.09 14.19
C ILE A 22 5.10 4.30 13.29
N GLY A 23 4.09 4.23 12.42
CA GLY A 23 3.72 5.37 11.57
C GLY A 23 3.23 6.58 12.38
N ILE A 24 2.44 6.36 13.44
CA ILE A 24 2.05 7.44 14.35
C ILE A 24 3.27 8.05 15.05
N LEU A 25 4.22 7.21 15.49
CA LEU A 25 5.47 7.68 16.07
C LEU A 25 6.23 8.58 15.08
N PHE A 26 6.38 8.16 13.82
CA PHE A 26 7.04 8.96 12.78
C PHE A 26 6.37 10.32 12.55
N TYR A 27 5.05 10.39 12.64
CA TYR A 27 4.32 11.65 12.62
C TYR A 27 4.67 12.52 13.84
N ILE A 28 4.58 11.97 15.05
CA ILE A 28 4.81 12.69 16.32
C ILE A 28 6.24 13.25 16.40
N ILE A 29 7.26 12.49 16.00
CA ILE A 29 8.66 12.95 16.05
C ILE A 29 9.05 13.85 14.87
N GLY A 30 8.09 14.21 14.00
CA GLY A 30 8.32 15.14 12.89
C GLY A 30 9.10 14.55 11.71
N LEU A 31 9.31 13.23 11.65
CA LEU A 31 9.93 12.60 10.48
C LEU A 31 9.08 12.78 9.22
N THR A 32 7.76 12.92 9.39
CA THR A 32 6.85 13.17 8.28
C THR A 32 6.92 14.59 7.73
N GLY A 33 7.82 15.44 8.24
CA GLY A 33 7.89 16.87 7.93
C GLY A 33 7.07 17.71 8.93
N PRO A 34 6.82 19.00 8.63
CA PRO A 34 6.12 19.89 9.54
C PRO A 34 4.74 19.35 9.90
N HIS A 35 4.39 19.39 11.19
CA HIS A 35 3.05 19.06 11.65
C HIS A 35 2.01 19.93 10.92
N PHE A 36 0.85 19.33 10.63
CA PHE A 36 -0.24 19.98 9.89
C PHE A 36 0.07 20.41 8.45
N SER A 37 1.24 20.07 7.91
CA SER A 37 1.46 20.19 6.47
C SER A 37 0.54 19.22 5.72
N VAL A 38 0.13 19.58 4.49
CA VAL A 38 -0.69 18.72 3.63
C VAL A 38 -0.11 17.30 3.52
N ARG A 39 1.23 17.18 3.47
CA ARG A 39 1.91 15.89 3.33
C ARG A 39 1.86 15.05 4.60
N SER A 40 2.15 15.65 5.77
CA SER A 40 2.11 14.91 7.03
C SER A 40 0.69 14.50 7.41
N LEU A 41 -0.32 15.32 7.06
CA LEU A 41 -1.73 14.95 7.18
C LEU A 41 -2.14 13.83 6.22
N LEU A 42 -1.67 13.85 4.96
CA LEU A 42 -1.92 12.76 4.01
C LEU A 42 -1.28 11.44 4.45
N TYR A 43 -0.07 11.48 4.99
CA TYR A 43 0.58 10.31 5.57
C TYR A 43 -0.23 9.76 6.74
N LEU A 44 -0.64 10.63 7.68
CA LEU A 44 -1.44 10.24 8.82
C LEU A 44 -2.77 9.62 8.37
N PHE A 45 -3.46 10.28 7.44
CA PHE A 45 -4.71 9.78 6.85
C PHE A 45 -4.54 8.39 6.26
N THR A 46 -3.53 8.18 5.41
CA THR A 46 -3.24 6.87 4.77
C THR A 46 -2.88 5.80 5.80
N ASN A 47 -2.11 6.16 6.83
CA ASN A 47 -1.75 5.25 7.92
C ASN A 47 -2.99 4.81 8.72
N PHE A 48 -3.92 5.74 8.98
CA PHE A 48 -5.19 5.41 9.64
C PHE A 48 -6.11 4.57 8.76
N THR A 49 -6.19 4.83 7.45
CA THR A 49 -7.06 4.06 6.55
C THR A 49 -6.61 2.62 6.46
N PHE A 50 -5.30 2.37 6.31
CA PHE A 50 -4.73 1.02 6.39
C PHE A 50 -5.08 0.32 7.70
N TRP A 51 -4.92 0.99 8.85
CA TRP A 51 -5.24 0.38 10.13
C TRP A 51 -6.75 0.09 10.29
N ILE A 52 -7.63 1.00 9.86
CA ILE A 52 -9.08 0.78 9.91
C ILE A 52 -9.46 -0.40 9.00
N THR A 53 -8.87 -0.52 7.80
CA THR A 53 -9.08 -1.67 6.91
C THR A 53 -8.77 -2.99 7.63
N VAL A 54 -7.63 -3.07 8.31
CA VAL A 54 -7.22 -4.26 9.09
C VAL A 54 -8.15 -4.49 10.28
N LEU A 55 -8.55 -3.44 11.00
CA LEU A 55 -9.46 -3.53 12.13
C LEU A 55 -10.84 -4.07 11.71
N MET A 56 -11.37 -3.59 10.60
CA MET A 56 -12.64 -4.08 10.05
C MET A 56 -12.50 -5.55 9.64
N ALA A 57 -11.41 -5.92 8.97
CA ALA A 57 -11.12 -7.32 8.61
C ALA A 57 -11.04 -8.23 9.86
N PHE A 58 -10.42 -7.76 10.93
CA PHE A 58 -10.38 -8.47 12.21
C PHE A 58 -11.80 -8.70 12.79
N PHE A 59 -12.66 -7.67 12.77
CA PHE A 59 -14.04 -7.83 13.24
C PHE A 59 -14.88 -8.76 12.38
N ILE A 60 -14.67 -8.78 11.05
CA ILE A 60 -15.32 -9.76 10.17
C ILE A 60 -14.94 -11.19 10.58
N ASN A 61 -13.66 -11.45 10.88
CA ASN A 61 -13.19 -12.76 11.34
C ASN A 61 -13.77 -13.19 12.70
N ARG A 62 -14.10 -12.22 13.56
CA ARG A 62 -14.69 -12.45 14.90
C ARG A 62 -16.22 -12.48 14.92
N CYS A 63 -16.89 -12.06 13.84
CA CYS A 63 -18.34 -11.99 13.78
C CYS A 63 -18.99 -13.37 13.71
N ASN A 64 -20.01 -13.58 14.55
CA ASN A 64 -20.73 -14.85 14.60
C ASN A 64 -21.89 -15.00 13.60
N SER A 65 -22.27 -13.93 12.90
CA SER A 65 -23.39 -13.93 11.95
C SER A 65 -23.04 -13.24 10.64
N ASN A 66 -23.68 -13.64 9.54
CA ASN A 66 -23.45 -13.06 8.22
C ASN A 66 -23.85 -11.57 8.18
N ALA A 67 -24.90 -11.18 8.90
CA ALA A 67 -25.32 -9.78 9.01
C ALA A 67 -24.29 -8.90 9.75
N CYS A 68 -23.59 -9.47 10.74
CA CYS A 68 -22.46 -8.84 11.42
C CYS A 68 -21.27 -8.68 10.45
N GLN A 69 -20.91 -9.76 9.76
CA GLN A 69 -19.82 -9.75 8.77
C GLN A 69 -20.04 -8.72 7.66
N LEU A 70 -21.28 -8.59 7.15
CA LEU A 70 -21.61 -7.60 6.11
C LEU A 70 -21.39 -6.15 6.57
N LYS A 71 -21.73 -5.81 7.82
CA LYS A 71 -21.54 -4.45 8.35
C LYS A 71 -20.08 -4.04 8.38
N TYR A 72 -19.22 -4.93 8.88
CA TYR A 72 -17.79 -4.67 8.93
C TYR A 72 -17.15 -4.74 7.55
N HIS A 73 -17.66 -5.56 6.62
CA HIS A 73 -17.21 -5.55 5.24
C HIS A 73 -17.47 -4.22 4.54
N ILE A 74 -18.66 -3.62 4.73
CA ILE A 74 -18.95 -2.28 4.21
C ILE A 74 -17.96 -1.26 4.80
N GLY A 75 -17.70 -1.34 6.11
CA GLY A 75 -16.69 -0.50 6.76
C GLY A 75 -15.29 -0.68 6.17
N GLN A 76 -14.90 -1.92 5.88
CA GLN A 76 -13.62 -2.25 5.25
C GLN A 76 -13.52 -1.63 3.85
N LEU A 77 -14.54 -1.78 3.00
CA LEU A 77 -14.57 -1.19 1.66
C LEU A 77 -14.43 0.33 1.68
N VAL A 78 -15.11 1.01 2.61
CA VAL A 78 -15.00 2.46 2.78
C VAL A 78 -13.58 2.86 3.23
N ALA A 79 -12.98 2.10 4.13
CA ALA A 79 -11.62 2.36 4.60
C ALA A 79 -10.57 2.14 3.50
N MET A 80 -10.72 1.07 2.69
CA MET A 80 -9.84 0.76 1.56
C MET A 80 -9.81 1.88 0.51
N ALA A 81 -10.93 2.58 0.29
CA ALA A 81 -10.94 3.75 -0.60
C ALA A 81 -10.00 4.88 -0.12
N GLY A 82 -9.72 4.95 1.19
CA GLY A 82 -8.76 5.87 1.78
C GLY A 82 -7.30 5.60 1.39
N ASP A 83 -7.01 4.41 0.86
CA ASP A 83 -5.68 4.02 0.38
C ASP A 83 -5.26 4.85 -0.85
N ILE A 84 -6.18 5.60 -1.47
CA ILE A 84 -5.86 6.63 -2.47
C ILE A 84 -4.84 7.66 -1.96
N GLY A 85 -4.76 7.87 -0.64
CA GLY A 85 -3.76 8.75 -0.03
C GLY A 85 -2.32 8.36 -0.39
N TYR A 86 -2.05 7.06 -0.55
CA TYR A 86 -0.78 6.54 -1.03
C TYR A 86 -0.42 7.08 -2.43
N MET A 87 -1.37 7.02 -3.37
CA MET A 87 -1.17 7.51 -4.74
C MET A 87 -1.02 9.04 -4.78
N VAL A 88 -1.70 9.76 -3.89
CA VAL A 88 -1.54 11.22 -3.77
C VAL A 88 -0.14 11.58 -3.26
N ILE A 89 0.40 10.83 -2.29
CA ILE A 89 1.77 11.03 -1.78
C ILE A 89 2.78 10.83 -2.92
N LEU A 90 2.64 9.74 -3.68
CA LEU A 90 3.48 9.46 -4.85
C LEU A 90 3.42 10.61 -5.88
N ALA A 91 2.21 11.09 -6.19
CA ALA A 91 2.01 12.20 -7.12
C ALA A 91 2.67 13.50 -6.60
N ILE A 92 2.50 13.85 -5.33
CA ILE A 92 3.13 15.05 -4.74
C ILE A 92 4.66 14.94 -4.75
N ASN A 93 5.19 13.75 -4.47
CA ASN A 93 6.64 13.53 -4.39
C ASN A 93 7.32 13.51 -5.78
N THR A 94 6.57 13.25 -6.84
CA THR A 94 7.11 13.16 -8.22
C THR A 94 6.74 14.36 -9.09
N ASN A 95 5.69 15.10 -8.73
CA ASN A 95 5.31 16.34 -9.39
C ASN A 95 6.46 17.37 -9.29
N LEU A 96 6.64 18.16 -10.35
CA LEU A 96 7.75 19.10 -10.58
C LEU A 96 9.11 18.46 -10.93
N ILE A 97 9.34 17.19 -10.62
CA ILE A 97 10.58 16.48 -11.00
C ILE A 97 10.39 15.74 -12.33
N LEU A 98 9.21 15.14 -12.51
CA LEU A 98 8.91 14.37 -13.70
C LEU A 98 8.20 15.19 -14.77
N GLU A 99 8.52 14.89 -16.03
CA GLU A 99 7.79 15.42 -17.18
C GLU A 99 6.35 14.86 -17.17
N LYS A 100 5.37 15.65 -17.64
CA LYS A 100 3.93 15.32 -17.61
C LYS A 100 3.60 13.92 -18.15
N ARG A 101 4.29 13.46 -19.20
CA ARG A 101 4.10 12.11 -19.77
C ARG A 101 4.35 10.98 -18.77
N TRP A 102 5.28 11.15 -17.84
CA TRP A 102 5.61 10.14 -16.83
C TRP A 102 4.61 10.15 -15.68
N ILE A 103 4.05 11.31 -15.36
CA ILE A 103 2.95 11.42 -14.39
C ILE A 103 1.71 10.68 -14.92
N ILE A 104 1.41 10.80 -16.22
CA ILE A 104 0.34 10.03 -16.87
C ILE A 104 0.65 8.53 -16.81
N MET A 105 1.88 8.12 -17.10
CA MET A 105 2.29 6.72 -16.99
C MET A 105 2.13 6.17 -15.57
N PHE A 106 2.39 6.95 -14.52
CA PHE A 106 2.09 6.51 -13.16
C PHE A 106 0.61 6.26 -12.94
N GLY A 107 -0.26 7.16 -13.41
CA GLY A 107 -1.70 6.94 -13.32
C GLY A 107 -2.13 5.66 -14.05
N VAL A 108 -1.60 5.41 -15.24
CA VAL A 108 -1.88 4.20 -16.03
C VAL A 108 -1.35 2.92 -15.37
N LEU A 109 -0.20 2.97 -14.72
CA LEU A 109 0.39 1.81 -14.03
C LEU A 109 -0.24 1.57 -12.66
N ALA A 110 -0.69 2.61 -11.97
CA ALA A 110 -1.36 2.51 -10.68
C ALA A 110 -2.80 1.97 -10.80
N LEU A 111 -3.51 2.32 -11.86
CA LEU A 111 -4.92 1.94 -12.05
C LEU A 111 -5.16 0.42 -12.01
N PRO A 112 -4.36 -0.43 -12.69
CA PRO A 112 -4.46 -1.88 -12.57
C PRO A 112 -4.25 -2.41 -11.14
N SER A 113 -3.36 -1.77 -10.36
CA SER A 113 -3.15 -2.14 -8.95
C SER A 113 -4.39 -1.84 -8.11
N ILE A 114 -4.99 -0.65 -8.31
CA ILE A 114 -6.23 -0.26 -7.63
C ILE A 114 -7.36 -1.26 -7.97
N ILE A 115 -7.55 -1.57 -9.26
CA ILE A 115 -8.57 -2.53 -9.68
C ILE A 115 -8.33 -3.91 -9.06
N ALA A 116 -7.06 -4.35 -8.99
CA ALA A 116 -6.70 -5.62 -8.39
C ALA A 116 -7.02 -5.69 -6.88
N ILE A 117 -6.78 -4.60 -6.15
CA ILE A 117 -7.12 -4.48 -4.71
C ILE A 117 -8.64 -4.46 -4.51
N GLU A 118 -9.37 -3.69 -5.31
CA GLU A 118 -10.84 -3.63 -5.26
C GLU A 118 -11.49 -4.99 -5.59
N THR A 119 -10.83 -5.79 -6.45
CA THR A 119 -11.28 -7.14 -6.79
C THR A 119 -11.37 -8.03 -5.55
N TRP A 120 -10.50 -7.87 -4.55
CA TRP A 120 -10.59 -8.61 -3.28
C TRP A 120 -11.87 -8.27 -2.50
N GLY A 121 -12.25 -7.00 -2.45
CA GLY A 121 -13.47 -6.55 -1.80
C GLY A 121 -14.73 -7.14 -2.45
N VAL A 122 -14.72 -7.22 -3.78
CA VAL A 122 -15.79 -7.83 -4.59
C VAL A 122 -15.84 -9.35 -4.38
N ILE A 123 -14.72 -10.05 -4.44
CA ILE A 123 -14.63 -11.50 -4.17
C ILE A 123 -15.20 -11.81 -2.78
N HIS A 124 -14.76 -11.09 -1.76
CA HIS A 124 -15.22 -11.29 -0.38
C HIS A 124 -16.74 -11.05 -0.26
N LEU A 125 -17.29 -10.06 -0.96
CA LEU A 125 -18.74 -9.82 -1.00
C LEU A 125 -19.49 -10.98 -1.68
N LEU A 126 -18.99 -11.49 -2.81
CA LEU A 126 -19.59 -12.62 -3.52
C LEU A 126 -19.59 -13.89 -2.67
N GLU A 127 -18.50 -14.15 -1.96
CA GLU A 127 -18.38 -15.24 -0.98
C GLU A 127 -19.41 -15.07 0.14
N LEU A 128 -19.51 -13.86 0.71
CA LEU A 128 -20.42 -13.54 1.82
C LEU A 128 -21.91 -13.61 1.45
N ILE A 129 -22.27 -13.40 0.20
CA ILE A 129 -23.66 -13.54 -0.29
C ILE A 129 -23.90 -14.97 -0.84
N ASN A 130 -22.86 -15.81 -0.89
CA ASN A 130 -22.89 -17.19 -1.39
C ASN A 130 -23.39 -17.28 -2.85
N ILE A 131 -22.97 -16.32 -3.67
CA ILE A 131 -23.32 -16.29 -5.10
C ILE A 131 -22.45 -17.31 -5.83
N LYS A 132 -23.08 -18.31 -6.47
CA LYS A 132 -22.37 -19.29 -7.29
C LYS A 132 -21.86 -18.64 -8.56
N THR A 133 -20.54 -18.52 -8.69
CA THR A 133 -19.87 -18.05 -9.90
C THR A 133 -19.28 -19.23 -10.68
N TYR A 134 -19.22 -19.10 -12.02
CA TYR A 134 -18.50 -20.05 -12.87
C TYR A 134 -16.97 -19.93 -12.73
N ALA A 135 -16.49 -18.77 -12.28
CA ALA A 135 -15.08 -18.50 -12.07
C ALA A 135 -14.66 -18.94 -10.66
N ASN A 136 -13.43 -19.46 -10.55
CA ASN A 136 -12.81 -19.78 -9.27
C ASN A 136 -12.35 -18.49 -8.58
N LEU A 137 -13.13 -18.04 -7.58
CA LEU A 137 -12.91 -16.80 -6.86
C LEU A 137 -11.54 -16.76 -6.15
N GLY A 138 -11.04 -17.90 -5.65
CA GLY A 138 -9.71 -18.00 -5.05
C GLY A 138 -8.59 -17.67 -6.04
N LEU A 139 -8.64 -18.27 -7.25
CA LEU A 139 -7.67 -17.98 -8.32
C LEU A 139 -7.71 -16.52 -8.77
N ILE A 140 -8.90 -15.90 -8.81
CA ILE A 140 -9.02 -14.48 -9.17
C ILE A 140 -8.38 -13.59 -8.09
N GLY A 141 -8.57 -13.93 -6.81
CA GLY A 141 -7.98 -13.21 -5.69
C GLY A 141 -6.45 -13.27 -5.71
N GLU A 142 -5.89 -14.45 -6.00
CA GLU A 142 -4.45 -14.66 -6.17
C GLU A 142 -3.89 -13.87 -7.36
N PHE A 143 -4.59 -13.91 -8.50
CA PHE A 143 -4.18 -13.14 -9.68
C PHE A 143 -4.20 -11.63 -9.41
N GLY A 144 -5.20 -11.15 -8.68
CA GLY A 144 -5.24 -9.76 -8.19
C GLY A 144 -4.03 -9.42 -7.33
N MET A 145 -3.64 -10.31 -6.41
CA MET A 145 -2.47 -10.08 -5.56
C MET A 145 -1.16 -9.99 -6.34
N ILE A 146 -0.98 -10.87 -7.32
CA ILE A 146 0.18 -10.85 -8.21
C ILE A 146 0.22 -9.55 -9.03
N LEU A 147 -0.93 -9.13 -9.57
CA LEU A 147 -1.02 -7.88 -10.33
C LEU A 147 -0.70 -6.67 -9.45
N ALA A 148 -1.28 -6.57 -8.26
CA ALA A 148 -1.04 -5.47 -7.33
C ALA A 148 0.45 -5.35 -6.98
N CYS A 149 1.10 -6.46 -6.63
CA CYS A 149 2.54 -6.55 -6.37
C CYS A 149 3.37 -6.10 -7.58
N PHE A 150 3.06 -6.63 -8.77
CA PHE A 150 3.77 -6.30 -10.00
C PHE A 150 3.69 -4.80 -10.32
N PHE A 151 2.49 -4.22 -10.30
CA PHE A 151 2.29 -2.82 -10.64
C PHE A 151 2.88 -1.87 -9.59
N ASN A 152 2.77 -2.21 -8.30
CA ASN A 152 3.40 -1.45 -7.23
C ASN A 152 4.94 -1.40 -7.39
N THR A 153 5.54 -2.55 -7.68
CA THR A 153 6.98 -2.67 -7.96
C THR A 153 7.35 -1.89 -9.22
N ALA A 154 6.57 -2.00 -10.30
CA ALA A 154 6.82 -1.29 -11.55
C ALA A 154 6.80 0.23 -11.38
N VAL A 155 5.84 0.75 -10.60
CA VAL A 155 5.75 2.18 -10.26
C VAL A 155 6.99 2.63 -9.48
N ASN A 156 7.40 1.88 -8.45
CA ASN A 156 8.60 2.20 -7.68
C ASN A 156 9.88 2.17 -8.52
N LEU A 157 10.06 1.16 -9.38
CA LEU A 157 11.21 1.09 -10.28
C LEU A 157 11.21 2.20 -11.33
N LEU A 158 10.04 2.61 -11.81
CA LEU A 158 9.91 3.74 -12.73
C LEU A 158 10.32 5.05 -12.04
N CYS A 159 9.88 5.29 -10.80
CA CYS A 159 10.32 6.42 -9.97
C CYS A 159 11.85 6.43 -9.84
N PHE A 160 12.43 5.30 -9.45
CA PHE A 160 13.88 5.14 -9.28
C PHE A 160 14.62 5.49 -10.56
N TRP A 161 14.24 4.89 -11.69
CA TRP A 161 14.89 5.10 -12.98
C TRP A 161 14.86 6.58 -13.39
N ARG A 162 13.76 7.27 -13.12
CA ARG A 162 13.64 8.70 -13.42
C ARG A 162 14.51 9.56 -12.50
N PHE A 163 14.55 9.26 -11.21
CA PHE A 163 15.35 10.01 -10.25
C PHE A 163 16.85 9.75 -10.43
N LEU A 164 17.23 8.60 -10.99
CA LEU A 164 18.60 8.26 -11.36
C LEU A 164 19.26 9.28 -12.29
N LYS A 165 18.47 10.03 -13.07
CA LYS A 165 18.98 11.13 -13.91
C LYS A 165 19.73 12.19 -13.10
N TYR A 166 19.34 12.38 -11.84
CA TYR A 166 19.91 13.37 -10.94
C TYR A 166 21.02 12.81 -10.05
N LYS A 167 21.50 11.57 -10.28
CA LYS A 167 22.47 10.87 -9.41
C LYS A 167 23.79 11.61 -9.15
N GLN A 168 24.07 12.65 -9.92
CA GLN A 168 25.26 13.50 -9.78
C GLN A 168 25.13 14.49 -8.61
N LEU A 169 23.90 14.77 -8.13
CA LEU A 169 23.67 15.64 -6.98
C LEU A 169 24.22 15.01 -5.70
N VAL A 170 24.84 15.84 -4.85
CA VAL A 170 25.48 15.41 -3.60
C VAL A 170 24.42 14.80 -2.67
N GLY A 171 24.74 13.66 -2.05
CA GLY A 171 23.83 12.94 -1.15
C GLY A 171 22.73 12.12 -1.83
N LEU A 172 22.30 12.48 -3.06
CA LEU A 172 21.20 11.79 -3.73
C LEU A 172 21.53 10.33 -4.08
N LYS A 173 22.78 10.04 -4.47
CA LYS A 173 23.20 8.67 -4.83
C LYS A 173 22.94 7.66 -3.71
N LEU A 174 23.20 8.04 -2.46
CA LEU A 174 23.00 7.15 -1.30
C LEU A 174 21.51 6.93 -1.03
N ILE A 175 20.69 7.98 -1.16
CA ILE A 175 19.24 7.91 -0.99
C ILE A 175 18.60 7.05 -2.10
N LEU A 176 19.07 7.16 -3.34
CA LEU A 176 18.60 6.32 -4.44
C LEU A 176 18.94 4.83 -4.23
N ILE A 177 20.09 4.53 -3.63
CA ILE A 177 20.44 3.15 -3.24
C ILE A 177 19.48 2.65 -2.16
N GLN A 178 19.20 3.46 -1.13
CA GLN A 178 18.22 3.11 -0.10
C GLN A 178 16.83 2.88 -0.69
N TYR A 179 16.42 3.70 -1.65
CA TYR A 179 15.14 3.56 -2.34
C TYR A 179 15.06 2.25 -3.12
N LEU A 180 16.09 1.93 -3.90
CA LEU A 180 16.18 0.67 -4.65
C LEU A 180 16.16 -0.54 -3.73
N MET A 181 16.94 -0.50 -2.64
CA MET A 181 16.96 -1.58 -1.65
C MET A 181 15.60 -1.76 -0.97
N GLY A 182 14.92 -0.65 -0.65
CA GLY A 182 13.55 -0.67 -0.13
C GLY A 182 12.58 -1.33 -1.10
N ALA A 183 12.61 -0.93 -2.38
CA ALA A 183 11.74 -1.51 -3.41
C ALA A 183 12.00 -3.01 -3.61
N ILE A 184 13.27 -3.45 -3.63
CA ILE A 184 13.63 -4.87 -3.71
C ILE A 184 13.16 -5.63 -2.48
N PHE A 185 13.38 -5.07 -1.29
CA PHE A 185 12.94 -5.69 -0.03
C PHE A 185 11.42 -5.86 0.01
N SER A 186 10.68 -4.84 -0.43
CA SER A 186 9.23 -4.91 -0.55
C SER A 186 8.77 -6.01 -1.52
N LEU A 187 9.38 -6.10 -2.71
CA LEU A 187 9.09 -7.16 -3.68
C LEU A 187 9.35 -8.56 -3.11
N ILE A 188 10.43 -8.74 -2.35
CA ILE A 188 10.76 -10.03 -1.70
C ILE A 188 9.69 -10.39 -0.68
N ILE A 189 9.24 -9.44 0.14
CA ILE A 189 8.17 -9.66 1.12
C ILE A 189 6.86 -9.99 0.40
N GLU A 190 6.45 -9.18 -0.58
CA GLU A 190 5.21 -9.41 -1.35
C GLU A 190 5.23 -10.78 -2.02
N SER A 191 6.35 -11.18 -2.64
CA SER A 191 6.52 -12.50 -3.25
C SER A 191 6.45 -13.64 -2.22
N SER A 192 7.04 -13.44 -1.04
CA SER A 192 7.00 -14.43 0.05
C SER A 192 5.58 -14.61 0.58
N LEU A 193 4.82 -13.52 0.72
CA LEU A 193 3.42 -13.55 1.16
C LEU A 193 2.52 -14.21 0.12
N ILE A 194 2.73 -13.93 -1.17
CA ILE A 194 2.03 -14.62 -2.27
C ILE A 194 2.30 -16.13 -2.17
N ALA A 195 3.57 -16.53 -2.04
CA ALA A 195 3.94 -17.95 -1.92
C ALA A 195 3.33 -18.61 -0.67
N MET A 196 3.32 -17.92 0.47
CA MET A 196 2.64 -18.40 1.68
C MET A 196 1.14 -18.58 1.45
N ASN A 197 0.48 -17.62 0.79
CA ASN A 197 -0.93 -17.71 0.46
C ASN A 197 -1.24 -18.94 -0.42
N PHE A 198 -0.39 -19.22 -1.41
CA PHE A 198 -0.51 -20.41 -2.26
C PHE A 198 -0.32 -21.71 -1.48
N ILE A 199 0.67 -21.78 -0.58
CA ILE A 199 1.01 -23.00 0.17
C ILE A 199 -0.06 -23.31 1.21
N PHE A 200 -0.50 -22.29 1.95
CA PHE A 200 -1.41 -22.47 3.08
C PHE A 200 -2.89 -22.29 2.72
N ASN A 201 -3.18 -21.85 1.49
CA ASN A 201 -4.54 -21.59 0.98
C ASN A 201 -5.36 -20.75 1.97
N TYR A 202 -4.78 -19.61 2.39
CA TYR A 202 -5.41 -18.75 3.38
C TYR A 202 -6.73 -18.15 2.84
N PRO A 203 -7.71 -17.92 3.72
CA PRO A 203 -8.95 -17.24 3.33
C PRO A 203 -8.68 -15.85 2.75
N SER A 204 -9.54 -15.39 1.83
CA SER A 204 -9.44 -14.07 1.17
C SER A 204 -9.20 -12.92 2.15
N ILE A 205 -9.84 -12.96 3.32
CA ILE A 205 -9.68 -11.95 4.37
C ILE A 205 -8.26 -11.90 4.94
N MET A 206 -7.60 -13.05 5.06
CA MET A 206 -6.23 -13.15 5.57
C MET A 206 -5.24 -12.64 4.53
N SER A 207 -5.42 -13.01 3.26
CA SER A 207 -4.62 -12.49 2.15
C SER A 207 -4.68 -10.95 2.10
N SER A 208 -5.85 -10.36 2.38
CA SER A 208 -5.99 -8.90 2.46
C SER A 208 -5.17 -8.29 3.60
N GLN A 209 -5.13 -8.90 4.78
CA GLN A 209 -4.34 -8.40 5.91
C GLN A 209 -2.83 -8.50 5.67
N MET A 210 -2.38 -9.56 4.97
CA MET A 210 -1.00 -9.69 4.51
C MET A 210 -0.62 -8.56 3.54
N GLY A 211 -1.52 -8.22 2.61
CA GLY A 211 -1.33 -7.12 1.67
C GLY A 211 -1.23 -5.75 2.35
N VAL A 212 -2.05 -5.46 3.37
CA VAL A 212 -1.94 -4.16 4.07
C VAL A 212 -0.59 -4.01 4.78
N ALA A 213 -0.01 -5.10 5.30
CA ALA A 213 1.31 -5.06 5.94
C ALA A 213 2.41 -4.61 4.95
N THR A 214 2.34 -5.03 3.69
CA THR A 214 3.29 -4.57 2.65
C THR A 214 3.03 -3.13 2.27
N PHE A 215 1.76 -2.70 2.24
CA PHE A 215 1.43 -1.30 1.98
C PHE A 215 1.96 -0.35 3.06
N PHE A 216 2.01 -0.76 4.34
CA PHE A 216 2.70 0.03 5.37
C PHE A 216 4.20 0.19 5.08
N ILE A 217 4.88 -0.88 4.66
CA ILE A 217 6.32 -0.84 4.32
C ILE A 217 6.54 0.10 3.12
N ASN A 218 5.74 -0.08 2.07
CA ASN A 218 5.81 0.74 0.86
C ASN A 218 5.51 2.21 1.12
N LEU A 219 4.48 2.51 1.92
CA LEU A 219 4.15 3.87 2.32
C LEU A 219 5.35 4.55 2.97
N ASN A 220 6.10 3.85 3.81
CA ASN A 220 7.28 4.42 4.45
C ASN A 220 8.46 4.61 3.47
N ILE A 221 8.70 3.67 2.55
CA ILE A 221 9.73 3.82 1.52
C ILE A 221 9.42 5.03 0.63
N GLU A 222 8.19 5.11 0.13
CA GLU A 222 7.75 6.19 -0.75
C GLU A 222 7.63 7.52 -0.02
N TYR A 223 7.17 7.53 1.23
CA TYR A 223 7.03 8.76 1.97
C TYR A 223 8.39 9.32 2.38
N PHE A 224 9.31 8.54 2.94
CA PHE A 224 10.57 9.09 3.44
C PHE A 224 11.62 9.22 2.34
N VAL A 225 11.82 8.18 1.53
CA VAL A 225 12.99 8.13 0.65
C VAL A 225 12.77 8.92 -0.64
N LEU A 226 11.58 8.85 -1.26
CA LEU A 226 11.26 9.72 -2.40
C LEU A 226 11.15 11.19 -1.98
N TYR A 227 10.65 11.47 -0.78
CA TYR A 227 10.56 12.83 -0.29
C TYR A 227 11.94 13.47 -0.09
N GLN A 228 12.86 12.76 0.55
CA GLN A 228 14.24 13.23 0.69
C GLN A 228 14.91 13.44 -0.67
N SER A 229 14.70 12.49 -1.59
CA SER A 229 15.16 12.64 -2.98
C SER A 229 14.60 13.90 -3.63
N ARG A 230 13.31 14.18 -3.44
CA ARG A 230 12.64 15.38 -3.97
C ARG A 230 13.23 16.66 -3.42
N ILE A 231 13.47 16.73 -2.11
CA ILE A 231 14.07 17.92 -1.49
C ILE A 231 15.42 18.22 -2.13
N ILE A 232 16.31 17.22 -2.21
CA ILE A 232 17.65 17.42 -2.78
C ILE A 232 17.55 17.91 -4.23
N ILE A 233 16.71 17.27 -5.04
CA ILE A 233 16.55 17.65 -6.46
C ILE A 233 16.02 19.08 -6.60
N LEU A 234 14.99 19.45 -5.84
CA LEU A 234 14.37 20.78 -5.97
C LEU A 234 15.24 21.89 -5.40
N THR A 235 15.96 21.66 -4.30
CA THR A 235 16.90 22.64 -3.73
C THR A 235 18.01 22.96 -4.73
N GLU A 236 18.56 21.95 -5.40
CA GLU A 236 19.57 22.14 -6.43
C GLU A 236 19.02 22.84 -7.68
N ILE A 237 17.82 22.46 -8.16
CA ILE A 237 17.19 23.18 -9.27
C ILE A 237 16.96 24.67 -8.93
N GLN A 238 16.64 24.98 -7.67
CA GLN A 238 16.45 26.37 -7.24
C GLN A 238 17.77 27.13 -7.16
N SER A 239 18.84 26.53 -6.62
CA SER A 239 20.16 27.17 -6.55
C SER A 239 20.80 27.42 -7.92
N TYR A 240 20.54 26.56 -8.91
CA TYR A 240 21.00 26.78 -10.29
C TYR A 240 20.23 27.87 -11.05
N ASN A 241 19.01 28.20 -10.61
CA ASN A 241 18.14 29.19 -11.28
C ASN A 241 18.13 30.56 -10.59
N SER A 242 18.82 30.71 -9.45
CA SER A 242 19.01 31.96 -8.70
C SER A 242 20.33 32.63 -9.07
#